data_AF-A0A939UNR0-F1
#
_entry.id   AF-A0A939UNR0-F1
#
_cell.length_a   1.000
_cell.length_b   1.000
_cell.length_c   1.000
_cell.angle_alpha   90.00
_cell.angle_beta   90.00
_cell.angle_gamma   90.00
#
_symmetry.space_group_name_H-M   'P 1'
#
loop_
_entity.id
_entity.type
_entity.pdbx_description
1 polymer ?
#
loop_
_entity_poly.entity_id
_entity_poly.type
_entity_poly.pdbx_seq_one_letter_code
_entity_poly.pdbx_strand_id
1 'polypeptide(L)'
;MKIVFWGVRGSTPAPLTKEQVQAKIIAAVMRVQSKDIISPDAREKFLASLPECIFGTTGGNTPCVQLVADEKNHIIFDAGTGLRVMAKKSPAPENCCYSILFSH
;
A
#
# COMPACT_ATOMS: atom_id res chain seq x y z
N MET A 1 -0.09 21.14 3.85
CA MET A 1 -1.23 20.36 3.32
C MET A 1 -0.73 19.19 2.48
N LYS A 2 -1.13 17.95 2.80
CA LYS A 2 -0.76 16.72 2.09
C LYS A 2 -1.97 15.79 1.99
N ILE A 3 -2.18 15.16 0.84
CA ILE A 3 -3.23 14.15 0.63
C ILE A 3 -2.58 12.79 0.48
N VAL A 4 -3.08 11.78 1.21
CA VAL A 4 -2.59 10.41 1.18
C VAL A 4 -3.73 9.45 0.90
N PHE A 5 -3.54 8.59 -0.09
CA PHE A 5 -4.50 7.55 -0.46
C PHE A 5 -4.13 6.25 0.21
N TRP A 6 -4.93 5.82 1.18
CA TRP A 6 -4.76 4.56 1.91
C TRP A 6 -5.57 3.42 1.29
N GLY A 7 -6.58 3.78 0.49
CA GLY A 7 -7.29 2.87 -0.38
C GLY A 7 -7.97 3.62 -1.52
N VAL A 8 -7.96 2.98 -2.68
CA VAL A 8 -8.45 3.51 -3.97
C VAL A 8 -9.29 2.49 -4.73
N ARG A 9 -9.55 1.33 -4.12
CA ARG A 9 -10.46 0.32 -4.69
C ARG A 9 -11.89 0.80 -4.51
N GLY A 10 -12.81 0.28 -5.32
CA GLY A 10 -14.25 0.52 -5.16
C GLY A 10 -14.81 0.02 -3.82
N SER A 11 -16.13 -0.14 -3.73
CA SER A 11 -16.84 -0.45 -2.49
C SER A 11 -16.39 -1.75 -1.80
N THR A 12 -15.80 -2.68 -2.53
CA THR A 12 -15.30 -3.96 -2.00
C THR A 12 -13.79 -4.09 -2.15
N PRO A 13 -13.08 -4.64 -1.14
CA PRO A 13 -11.66 -4.91 -1.25
C PRO A 13 -11.46 -5.96 -2.36
N ALA A 14 -10.39 -5.81 -3.12
CA ALA A 14 -10.03 -6.75 -4.17
C ALA A 14 -8.67 -7.37 -3.84
N PRO A 15 -8.64 -8.48 -3.09
CA PRO A 15 -7.41 -9.23 -2.91
C PRO A 15 -6.90 -9.72 -4.27
N LEU A 16 -5.59 -10.00 -4.35
CA LEU A 16 -5.01 -10.56 -5.58
C LEU A 16 -5.65 -11.91 -5.89
N THR A 17 -5.98 -12.13 -7.16
CA THR A 17 -6.36 -13.46 -7.66
C THR A 17 -5.14 -14.34 -7.84
N LYS A 18 -5.34 -15.67 -7.95
CA LYS A 18 -4.24 -16.62 -8.21
C LYS A 18 -3.50 -16.28 -9.50
N GLU A 19 -4.23 -15.89 -10.53
CA GLU A 19 -3.72 -15.52 -11.85
C GLU A 19 -2.85 -14.26 -11.78
N GLN A 20 -3.26 -13.27 -10.98
CA GLN A 20 -2.47 -12.06 -10.75
C GLN A 20 -1.18 -12.35 -9.98
N VAL A 21 -1.23 -13.24 -8.98
CA VAL A 21 -0.02 -13.70 -8.27
C VAL A 21 0.91 -14.44 -9.24
N GLN A 22 0.38 -15.36 -10.04
CA GLN A 22 1.15 -16.09 -11.04
C GLN A 22 1.80 -15.14 -12.05
N ALA A 23 1.08 -14.14 -12.55
CA ALA A 23 1.63 -13.14 -13.47
C ALA A 23 2.80 -12.35 -12.85
N LYS A 24 2.71 -11.99 -11.56
CA LYS A 24 3.81 -11.33 -10.84
C LYS A 24 5.03 -12.23 -10.72
N ILE A 25 4.84 -13.52 -10.39
CA ILE A 25 5.92 -14.49 -10.30
C ILE A 25 6.61 -14.65 -11.67
N ILE A 26 5.84 -14.81 -12.74
CA ILE A 26 6.37 -14.88 -14.11
C ILE A 26 7.17 -13.63 -14.44
N ALA A 27 6.63 -12.44 -14.14
CA ALA A 27 7.32 -11.17 -14.39
C ALA A 27 8.64 -11.05 -13.60
N ALA A 28 8.71 -11.53 -12.36
CA ALA A 28 9.95 -11.56 -11.59
C ALA A 28 10.95 -12.58 -12.18
N VAL A 29 10.50 -13.79 -12.50
CA VAL A 29 11.34 -14.85 -13.10
C VAL A 29 11.92 -14.41 -14.45
N MET A 30 11.16 -13.70 -15.29
CA MET A 30 11.67 -13.18 -16.57
C MET A 30 12.78 -12.13 -16.42
N ARG A 31 12.95 -11.53 -15.23
CA ARG A 31 13.95 -10.49 -14.96
C ARG A 31 15.19 -11.02 -14.26
N VAL A 32 15.12 -12.23 -13.69
CA VAL A 32 16.23 -12.79 -12.91
C VAL A 32 17.38 -13.20 -13.83
N GLN A 33 18.61 -12.90 -13.44
CA GLN A 33 19.83 -13.31 -14.12
C GLN A 33 20.64 -14.25 -13.22
N SER A 34 21.63 -14.97 -13.80
CA SER A 34 22.48 -15.88 -13.02
C SER A 34 23.19 -15.18 -11.85
N LYS A 35 23.59 -13.91 -12.03
CA LYS A 35 24.21 -13.08 -10.97
C LYS A 35 23.30 -12.82 -9.78
N ASP A 36 21.99 -12.87 -9.96
CA ASP A 36 20.99 -12.52 -8.93
C ASP A 36 20.70 -13.70 -8.00
N ILE A 37 21.13 -14.92 -8.36
CA ILE A 37 20.84 -16.16 -7.61
C ILE A 37 22.08 -16.82 -7.01
N ILE A 38 23.26 -16.23 -7.19
CA ILE A 38 24.54 -16.79 -6.71
C ILE A 38 24.67 -16.85 -5.19
N SER A 39 23.93 -16.01 -4.46
CA SER A 39 24.00 -15.91 -3.01
C SER A 39 22.69 -15.41 -2.41
N PRO A 40 22.48 -15.57 -1.08
CA PRO A 40 21.35 -14.94 -0.38
C PRO A 40 21.30 -13.42 -0.57
N ASP A 41 22.43 -12.72 -0.41
CA ASP A 41 22.52 -11.26 -0.55
C ASP A 41 22.18 -10.78 -1.97
N ALA A 42 22.62 -11.51 -3.00
CA ALA A 42 22.26 -11.20 -4.39
C ALA A 42 20.75 -11.31 -4.64
N ARG A 43 20.10 -12.32 -4.04
CA ARG A 43 18.64 -12.52 -4.16
C ARG A 43 17.86 -11.40 -3.48
N GLU A 44 18.29 -10.96 -2.31
CA GLU A 44 17.66 -9.83 -1.60
C GLU A 44 17.81 -8.53 -2.37
N LYS A 45 19.00 -8.25 -2.92
CA LYS A 45 19.24 -7.08 -3.78
C LYS A 45 18.37 -7.11 -5.04
N PHE A 46 18.23 -8.27 -5.68
CA PHE A 46 17.35 -8.42 -6.84
C PHE A 46 15.88 -8.14 -6.48
N LEU A 47 15.37 -8.74 -5.39
CA LEU A 47 14.00 -8.51 -4.93
C LEU A 47 13.75 -7.03 -4.61
N ALA A 48 14.71 -6.36 -3.96
CA ALA A 48 14.65 -4.94 -3.67
C ALA A 48 14.70 -4.05 -4.93
N SER A 49 15.28 -4.55 -6.03
CA SER A 49 15.34 -3.83 -7.31
C SER A 49 14.08 -3.97 -8.17
N LEU A 50 13.18 -4.91 -7.84
CA LEU A 50 11.96 -5.12 -8.61
C LEU A 50 11.02 -3.91 -8.50
N PRO A 51 10.33 -3.54 -9.60
CA PRO A 51 9.28 -2.53 -9.55
C PRO A 51 8.23 -2.84 -8.48
N GLU A 52 7.71 -1.80 -7.82
CA GLU A 52 6.75 -1.93 -6.72
C GLU A 52 5.45 -2.64 -7.14
N CYS A 53 5.06 -2.53 -8.41
CA CYS A 53 3.90 -3.24 -8.95
C CYS A 53 4.14 -4.76 -9.14
N ILE A 54 5.39 -5.21 -9.17
CA ILE A 54 5.76 -6.63 -9.26
C ILE A 54 5.98 -7.20 -7.86
N PHE A 55 6.82 -6.55 -7.05
CA PHE A 55 7.15 -7.01 -5.69
C PHE A 55 6.02 -6.75 -4.68
N GLY A 56 5.37 -5.59 -4.77
CA GLY A 56 4.29 -5.17 -3.90
C GLY A 56 2.90 -5.44 -4.47
N THR A 57 1.87 -4.93 -3.79
CA THR A 57 0.48 -4.96 -4.25
C THR A 57 -0.12 -3.57 -4.10
N THR A 58 -0.83 -3.10 -5.11
CA THR A 58 -1.48 -1.79 -5.12
C THR A 58 -2.99 -1.95 -5.23
N GLY A 59 -3.76 -1.02 -4.64
CA GLY A 59 -5.19 -0.90 -4.87
C GLY A 59 -6.07 -2.02 -4.29
N GLY A 60 -5.63 -2.71 -3.23
CA GLY A 60 -6.44 -3.72 -2.54
C GLY A 60 -7.45 -3.13 -1.54
N ASN A 61 -7.18 -1.94 -1.01
CA ASN A 61 -7.98 -1.29 0.02
C ASN A 61 -9.12 -0.44 -0.58
N THR A 62 -10.32 -0.51 0.01
CA THR A 62 -11.49 0.33 -0.33
C THR A 62 -11.25 1.80 0.07
N PRO A 63 -12.06 2.77 -0.39
CA PRO A 63 -11.74 4.19 -0.32
C PRO A 63 -11.42 4.62 1.11
N CYS A 64 -10.22 5.16 1.28
CA CYS A 64 -9.78 5.75 2.54
C CYS A 64 -8.71 6.78 2.19
N VAL A 65 -9.05 8.06 2.38
CA VAL A 65 -8.19 9.18 2.01
C VAL A 65 -7.94 10.04 3.23
N GLN A 66 -6.69 10.38 3.48
CA GLN A 66 -6.29 11.25 4.58
C GLN A 66 -5.81 12.58 4.01
N LEU A 67 -6.43 13.67 4.45
CA LEU A 67 -5.94 15.03 4.31
C LEU A 67 -5.21 15.40 5.61
N VAL A 68 -3.91 15.63 5.50
CA VAL A 68 -3.08 16.20 6.56
C VAL A 68 -3.08 17.71 6.35
N ALA A 69 -3.89 18.43 7.13
CA ALA A 69 -3.97 19.88 7.07
C ALA A 69 -2.67 20.49 7.62
N ASP A 70 -2.26 20.01 8.81
CA ASP A 70 -1.02 20.32 9.50
C ASP A 70 -0.55 19.10 10.34
N GLU A 71 0.46 19.27 11.19
CA GLU A 71 1.05 18.20 12.01
C GLU A 71 0.08 17.55 13.00
N LYS A 72 -0.97 18.27 13.42
CA LYS A 72 -1.93 17.80 14.42
C LYS A 72 -3.30 17.53 13.83
N ASN A 73 -3.67 18.19 12.73
CA ASN A 73 -5.02 18.13 12.19
C ASN A 73 -5.10 17.24 10.95
N HIS A 74 -5.85 16.15 11.09
CA HIS A 74 -6.06 15.16 10.05
C HIS A 74 -7.55 14.99 9.77
N ILE A 75 -7.93 15.01 8.49
CA ILE A 75 -9.27 14.71 8.03
C ILE A 75 -9.22 13.42 7.24
N ILE A 76 -10.09 12.47 7.56
CA ILE A 76 -10.20 11.18 6.90
C ILE A 76 -11.52 11.16 6.13
N PHE A 77 -11.44 10.97 4.82
CA PHE A 77 -12.60 10.73 3.97
C PHE A 77 -12.77 9.22 3.82
N ASP A 78 -13.90 8.75 4.33
CA ASP A 78 -14.32 7.35 4.39
C ASP A 78 -13.37 6.43 5.16
N ALA A 79 -13.96 5.58 6.00
CA ALA A 79 -13.26 4.60 6.82
C ALA A 79 -13.15 3.24 6.10
N GLY A 80 -12.75 3.23 4.82
CA GLY A 80 -12.54 1.99 4.07
C GLY A 80 -11.46 1.09 4.69
N THR A 81 -11.19 -0.05 4.06
CA THR A 81 -10.25 -1.05 4.58
C THR A 81 -8.80 -0.53 4.70
N GLY A 82 -8.49 0.60 4.05
CA GLY A 82 -7.23 1.33 4.23
C GLY A 82 -7.03 1.96 5.62
N LEU A 83 -8.11 2.17 6.40
CA LEU A 83 -8.06 2.87 7.68
C LEU A 83 -7.09 2.20 8.67
N ARG A 84 -7.09 0.86 8.70
CA ARG A 84 -6.18 0.11 9.59
C ARG A 84 -4.71 0.34 9.25
N VAL A 85 -4.37 0.43 7.97
CA VAL A 85 -3.00 0.69 7.51
C VAL A 85 -2.62 2.13 7.82
N MET A 86 -3.53 3.08 7.58
CA MET A 86 -3.35 4.49 7.95
C MET A 86 -3.05 4.62 9.44
N ALA A 87 -3.88 4.05 10.31
CA ALA A 87 -3.76 4.18 11.76
C ALA A 87 -2.39 3.69 12.27
N LYS A 88 -1.88 2.58 11.71
CA LYS A 88 -0.55 2.06 12.06
C LYS A 88 0.62 2.95 11.64
N LYS A 89 0.44 3.77 10.59
CA LYS A 89 1.47 4.66 10.06
C LYS A 89 1.30 6.12 10.51
N SER A 90 0.23 6.42 11.24
CA SER A 90 -0.07 7.77 11.71
C SER A 90 0.32 7.93 13.19
N PRO A 91 0.58 9.16 13.65
CA PRO A 91 0.84 9.42 15.06
C PRO A 91 -0.31 8.97 15.95
N ALA A 92 0.02 8.62 17.20
CA ALA A 92 -0.99 8.24 18.18
C ALA A 92 -2.06 9.35 18.34
N PRO A 93 -3.35 8.98 18.53
CA PRO A 93 -4.47 9.92 18.58
C PRO A 93 -4.40 10.91 19.76
N GLU A 94 -3.61 10.62 20.80
CA GLU A 94 -3.32 11.57 21.87
C GLU A 94 -2.52 12.81 21.41
N ASN A 95 -1.82 12.72 20.27
CA ASN A 95 -0.97 13.79 19.74
C ASN A 95 -1.62 14.57 18.59
N CYS A 96 -2.72 14.07 18.03
CA CYS A 96 -3.34 14.58 16.80
C CYS A 96 -4.87 14.54 16.90
N CYS A 97 -5.54 15.52 16.30
CA CYS A 97 -6.97 15.52 16.09
C CYS A 97 -7.30 14.83 14.75
N TYR A 98 -8.12 13.78 14.80
CA TYR A 98 -8.61 13.05 13.63
C TYR A 98 -10.12 13.26 13.48
N SER A 99 -10.53 13.93 12.39
CA SER A 99 -11.94 14.06 12.00
C SER A 99 -12.24 13.07 10.87
N ILE A 100 -13.33 12.31 10.98
CA ILE A 100 -13.75 11.36 9.95
C ILE A 100 -15.03 11.88 9.28
N LEU A 101 -15.02 11.96 7.95
CA LEU A 101 -16.17 12.29 7.12
C LEU A 101 -16.61 11.02 6.37
N PHE A 102 -17.86 10.63 6.56
CA PHE A 102 -18.51 9.57 5.79
C PHE A 102 -19.29 10.19 4.65
N SER A 103 -19.00 9.76 3.42
CA SER A 103 -19.63 10.31 2.21
C SER A 103 -21.06 9.81 2.00
N HIS A 104 -21.40 8.63 2.54
CA HIS A 104 -22.69 7.96 2.45
C HIS A 104 -22.96 7.09 3.68
#